data_AF-A0A2V8BUW6-F1
#
_entry.id   AF-A0A2V8BUW6-F1
#
_cell.length_a   1.000
_cell.length_b   1.000
_cell.length_c   1.000
_cell.angle_alpha   90.00
_cell.angle_beta   90.00
_cell.angle_gamma   90.00
#
_symmetry.space_group_name_H-M   'P 1'
#
loop_
_entity.id
_entity.type
_entity.pdbx_description
1 polymer ?
#
loop_
_entity_poly.entity_id
_entity_poly.type
_entity_poly.pdbx_seq_one_letter_code
_entity_poly.pdbx_strand_id
1 'polypeptide(L)' 'MAGPELVRWDLIALETTGPYRLTVHHAQGVIVEYFTTPAAALRRQHELEDLLIAARGVVAV' A
#
# COMPACT_ATOMS: atom_id res chain seq x y z
N MET A 1 -18.93 3.85 7.57
CA MET A 1 -19.24 2.90 6.48
C MET A 1 -18.02 2.83 5.58
N ALA A 2 -17.14 1.84 5.78
CA ALA A 2 -16.03 1.58 4.86
C ALA A 2 -16.59 0.66 3.76
N GLY A 3 -16.58 1.13 2.51
CA GLY A 3 -17.09 0.35 1.38
C GLY A 3 -16.32 -0.96 1.17
N PRO A 4 -16.86 -1.88 0.35
CA PRO A 4 -16.28 -3.21 0.09
C PRO A 4 -14.86 -3.21 -0.50
N GLU A 5 -14.35 -2.05 -0.90
CA GLU A 5 -12.97 -1.83 -1.35
C GLU A 5 -12.12 -1.07 -0.33
N LEU A 6 -12.20 -1.40 0.96
CA LEU A 6 -11.29 -0.80 1.92
C LEU A 6 -9.87 -1.33 1.67
N VAL A 7 -9.00 -0.47 1.13
CA VAL A 7 -7.56 -0.75 1.05
C VAL A 7 -6.89 -0.13 2.27
N ARG A 8 -6.22 -0.97 3.07
CA ARG A 8 -5.51 -0.55 4.28
C ARG A 8 -4.01 -0.69 4.06
N TRP A 9 -3.26 0.32 4.50
CA TRP A 9 -1.82 0.39 4.38
C TRP A 9 -1.18 0.38 5.77
N ASP A 10 -0.18 -0.47 5.97
CA ASP A 10 0.61 -0.51 7.19
C ASP A 10 2.10 -0.46 6.82
N LEU A 11 2.79 0.60 7.24
CA LEU A 11 4.24 0.75 7.11
C LEU A 11 4.89 0.61 8.47
N ILE A 12 5.68 -0.44 8.65
CA ILE A 12 6.39 -0.70 9.91
C ILE A 12 7.90 -0.76 9.70
N ALA A 13 8.67 -0.30 10.68
CA ALA A 13 10.10 -0.60 10.75
C ALA A 13 10.28 -1.93 11.50
N LEU A 14 11.04 -2.87 10.92
CA LEU A 14 11.31 -4.17 11.56
C LEU A 14 12.41 -4.07 12.62
N GLU A 15 13.30 -3.09 12.49
CA GLU A 15 14.30 -2.72 13.51
C GLU A 15 14.39 -1.18 13.60
N THR A 16 15.18 -0.66 14.55
CA THR A 16 15.30 0.77 14.85
C THR A 16 15.62 1.65 13.64
N THR A 17 16.31 1.10 12.63
CA THR A 17 16.70 1.81 11.40
C THR A 17 16.27 1.07 10.13
N GLY A 18 15.27 0.19 10.22
CA GLY A 18 14.82 -0.68 9.14
C GLY A 18 15.38 -2.10 9.22
N PRO A 19 15.04 -3.00 8.28
CA PRO A 19 14.27 -2.74 7.06
C PRO A 19 12.79 -2.40 7.34
N TYR A 20 12.17 -1.69 6.41
CA TYR A 20 10.78 -1.25 6.49
C TYR A 20 9.90 -2.21 5.72
N ARG A 21 8.76 -2.60 6.28
CA ARG A 21 7.77 -3.46 5.64
C ARG A 21 6.51 -2.66 5.33
N LEU A 22 6.19 -2.55 4.05
CA LEU A 22 4.92 -2.03 3.58
C LEU A 22 3.96 -3.22 3.40
N THR A 23 2.79 -3.13 4.03
CA THR A 23 1.73 -4.12 3.93
C THR A 23 0.49 -3.46 3.36
N VAL A 24 -0.09 -4.05 2.31
CA VAL A 24 -1.30 -3.56 1.65
C VAL A 24 -2.36 -4.61 1.77
N HIS A 25 -3.40 -4.33 2.56
CA HIS A 25 -4.55 -5.18 2.71
C HIS A 25 -5.64 -4.72 1.74
N HIS A 26 -6.10 -5.60 0.87
CA HIS A 26 -7.21 -5.35 -0.06
C HIS A 26 -8.19 -6.53 -0.08
N ALA A 27 -9.33 -6.36 -0.73
CA ALA A 27 -10.42 -7.36 -0.72
C ALA A 27 -10.01 -8.76 -1.25
N GLN A 28 -8.96 -8.83 -2.07
CA GLN A 28 -8.52 -10.07 -2.73
C GLN A 28 -7.26 -10.68 -2.08
N GLY A 29 -6.66 -10.00 -1.09
CA GLY A 29 -5.42 -10.50 -0.50
C GLY A 29 -4.59 -9.44 0.22
N VAL A 30 -3.33 -9.79 0.44
CA VAL A 30 -2.36 -8.94 1.11
C VAL A 30 -1.07 -8.92 0.30
N ILE A 31 -0.56 -7.72 0.04
CA ILE A 31 0.74 -7.50 -0.59
C ILE A 31 1.73 -7.10 0.51
N VAL A 32 2.91 -7.72 0.54
CA VAL A 32 3.97 -7.41 1.49
C VAL A 32 5.25 -7.12 0.73
N GLU A 33 5.78 -5.90 0.89
CA GLU A 33 7.02 -5.46 0.27
C GLU A 33 7.99 -4.95 1.34
N TYR A 34 9.29 -5.23 1.15
CA TYR A 34 10.36 -4.86 2.07
C TYR A 34 11.29 -3.83 1.44
N PHE A 35 11.65 -2.80 2.21
CA PHE A 35 12.45 -1.67 1.78
C PHE A 35 13.58 -1.40 2.75
N THR A 36 14.72 -0.98 2.23
CA THR A 36 15.88 -0.59 3.04
C THR A 36 15.73 0.82 3.64
N THR A 37 14.89 1.66 3.04
CA THR A 37 14.66 3.05 3.48
C THR A 37 13.17 3.37 3.58
N PRO A 38 12.75 4.26 4.50
CA PRO A 38 11.35 4.62 4.63
C PRO A 38 10.88 5.42 3.41
N ALA A 39 11.76 6.23 2.82
CA ALA A 39 11.45 7.00 1.62
C ALA A 39 11.12 6.11 0.41
N ALA A 40 11.80 4.96 0.25
CA ALA A 40 11.46 4.00 -0.80
C ALA A 40 10.09 3.35 -0.57
N ALA A 41 9.77 3.00 0.67
CA ALA A 41 8.47 2.44 1.02
C ALA A 41 7.32 3.43 0.80
N LEU A 42 7.51 4.70 1.20
CA LEU A 42 6.51 5.76 0.99
C LEU A 42 6.30 6.08 -0.50
N ARG A 43 7.37 6.09 -1.30
CA ARG A 43 7.24 6.26 -2.76
C ARG A 43 6.40 5.13 -3.35
N ARG A 44 6.66 3.89 -2.94
CA ARG A 44 5.88 2.74 -3.39
C ARG A 44 4.41 2.83 -2.99
N GLN A 45 4.13 3.24 -1.76
CA GLN A 45 2.77 3.48 -1.31
C GLN A 45 2.05 4.47 -2.23
N HIS A 46 2.70 5.61 -2.54
CA HIS A 46 2.12 6.62 -3.42
C HIS A 46 1.83 6.09 -4.83
N GLU A 47 2.78 5.36 -5.44
CA GLU A 47 2.58 4.71 -6.76
C GLU A 47 1.36 3.78 -6.75
N LEU A 48 1.18 3.00 -5.68
CA LEU A 48 0.06 2.07 -5.59
C LEU A 48 -1.27 2.78 -5.28
N GLU A 49 -1.25 3.88 -4.53
CA GLU A 49 -2.42 4.75 -4.34
C GLU A 49 -2.87 5.36 -5.68
N ASP A 50 -1.94 5.86 -6.50
CA ASP A 50 -2.23 6.39 -7.83
C ASP A 50 -2.84 5.31 -8.75
N LEU A 51 -2.25 4.11 -8.75
CA LEU A 51 -2.79 2.97 -9.51
C LEU A 51 -4.20 2.58 -9.05
N LEU A 52 -4.46 2.61 -7.74
CA LEU A 52 -5.77 2.31 -7.17
C LEU A 52 -6.81 3.37 -7.57
N ILE A 53 -6.45 4.65 -7.54
CA ILE A 53 -7.31 5.76 -7.98
C ILE A 53 -7.61 5.61 -9.47
N ALA A 54 -6.59 5.35 -10.29
CA ALA A 54 -6.74 5.13 -11.72
C ALA A 54 -7.67 3.94 -12.01
N ALA A 55 -7.46 2.81 -11.34
CA ALA A 55 -8.29 1.61 -11.51
C ALA A 55 -9.76 1.86 -11.13
N ARG A 56 -10.02 2.59 -10.04
CA ARG A 56 -11.39 2.96 -9.64
C ARG A 56 -12.05 3.93 -10.61
N GLY A 57 -11.29 4.84 -11.21
CA GLY A 57 -11.78 5.73 -12.27
C GLY A 57 -12.13 4.98 -13.57
N VAL A 58 -11.48 3.84 -13.83
CA VAL A 58 -11.71 3.00 -15.01
C VAL A 58 -12.96 2.13 -14.90
N VAL A 59 -13.43 1.81 -13.68
CA VAL A 59 -14.60 0.92 -13.45
C VAL A 59 -15.96 1.62 -13.66
N ALA A 60 -15.99 2.92 -13.95
CA ALA A 60 -17.21 3.62 -14.34
C ALA A 60 -17.47 3.51 -15.85
N VAL A 61 -17.85 2.32 -16.34
CA VAL A 61 -18.41 2.10 -17.69
C VAL A 61 -19.59 1.15 -17.61
#